data_AF-V9EWP6-F1
#
_entry.id   AF-V9EWP6-F1
#
_cell.length_a   1.000
_cell.length_b   1.000
_cell.length_c   1.000
_cell.angle_alpha   90.00
_cell.angle_beta   90.00
_cell.angle_gamma   90.00
#
_symmetry.space_group_name_H-M   'P 1'
#
loop_
_entity.id
_entity.type
_entity.pdbx_description
1 polymer ?
#
loop_
_entity_poly.entity_id
_entity_poly.type
_entity_poly.pdbx_seq_one_letter_code
_entity_poly.pdbx_strand_id
1 'polypeptide(L)'
;MPRRGVPRGSGYPRGRGRGSHSNDLPSAPVSLQQGKIRGECHALCPAKEEAERARTQELSRFERPLANAPALVPVKKYRRAAAGRDVWDPLELRPAPVLLRTLRHLFTTVLLWPQSGFGAWEERGSTRAAEFLAVYHFVNDRIRSVRQDFTVQRIEDASLVTALQQIARFYLLSGLRSAQLLVCVKNQQDWSDKLNDEQLASALSQLQVLYNTHELAGLNHEDVPELKDAGEFVAYDLLLHADRPQAVAWLLLKLSSKLRGLPMVQRALRAFVALQTDNFHAFFVEFNAMTVLERAASLRHYSKIWTRSLHMINKGFGKQDRFPLEELARWIGLVDQQSKGEGGELAESLCNALNIQTQRHPPPPSQTGSADVADSWEVDDLSDQVASLTVTKAPSIGFAQFKLAPLNDEIDSNTVQQLLQHVALRMENEFIENGSTTELIMG
;
A
#
# COMPACT_ATOMS: atom_id res chain seq x y z
N MET A 1 11.11 -58.88 32.70
CA MET A 1 12.23 -59.42 33.50
C MET A 1 13.31 -58.36 33.65
N PRO A 2 13.99 -58.29 34.81
CA PRO A 2 14.60 -57.06 35.34
C PRO A 2 16.12 -56.98 35.13
N ARG A 3 16.71 -55.78 35.30
CA ARG A 3 18.02 -55.63 35.94
C ARG A 3 18.04 -54.39 36.84
N ARG A 4 18.16 -54.65 38.15
CA ARG A 4 18.58 -53.71 39.21
C ARG A 4 20.08 -53.90 39.45
N GLY A 5 20.76 -52.86 39.91
CA GLY A 5 22.08 -52.94 40.54
C GLY A 5 22.59 -51.58 40.99
N VAL A 6 22.60 -51.35 42.31
CA VAL A 6 23.30 -50.28 43.05
C VAL A 6 24.55 -50.95 43.68
N PRO A 7 25.68 -50.26 43.95
CA PRO A 7 25.91 -49.74 45.32
C PRO A 7 26.81 -48.48 45.45
N ARG A 8 26.86 -48.00 46.70
CA ARG A 8 27.52 -46.82 47.31
C ARG A 8 29.04 -46.97 47.49
N GLY A 9 29.74 -45.87 47.76
CA GLY A 9 31.07 -45.87 48.44
C GLY A 9 31.76 -44.50 48.49
N SER A 10 32.16 -44.05 49.68
CA SER A 10 32.71 -42.74 50.06
C SER A 10 34.24 -42.62 49.96
N GLY A 11 34.80 -41.39 49.93
CA GLY A 11 36.21 -41.13 50.29
C GLY A 11 36.75 -39.73 49.96
N TYR A 12 37.10 -38.96 51.00
CA TYR A 12 37.66 -37.59 51.09
C TYR A 12 39.10 -37.43 50.50
N PRO A 13 39.68 -36.22 50.23
CA PRO A 13 39.98 -35.22 51.29
C PRO A 13 39.99 -33.71 50.93
N ARG A 14 40.20 -32.97 52.02
CA ARG A 14 40.15 -31.52 52.28
C ARG A 14 41.15 -30.67 51.48
N GLY A 15 40.72 -29.46 51.12
CA GLY A 15 41.59 -28.32 50.80
C GLY A 15 40.98 -27.02 51.35
N ARG A 16 41.68 -26.37 52.28
CA ARG A 16 41.31 -25.08 52.89
C ARG A 16 41.61 -23.94 51.93
N GLY A 17 40.66 -23.02 51.75
CA GLY A 17 40.89 -21.69 51.19
C GLY A 17 39.97 -20.69 51.89
N ARG A 18 40.55 -19.87 52.78
CA ARG A 18 39.88 -18.70 53.36
C ARG A 18 39.92 -17.58 52.32
N GLY A 19 38.76 -17.18 51.81
CA GLY A 19 38.55 -15.93 51.08
C GLY A 19 37.41 -15.17 51.76
N SER A 20 37.67 -13.95 52.18
CA SER A 20 36.71 -13.04 52.81
C SER A 20 35.62 -12.63 51.81
N HIS A 21 34.40 -13.13 51.98
CA HIS A 21 33.23 -12.59 51.30
C HIS A 21 32.69 -11.42 52.12
N SER A 22 32.87 -10.21 51.61
CA SER A 22 32.02 -9.06 51.94
C SER A 22 30.59 -9.39 51.50
N ASN A 23 29.67 -9.37 52.47
CA ASN A 23 28.24 -9.47 52.23
C ASN A 23 27.74 -8.18 51.56
N ASP A 24 27.80 -8.12 50.23
CA ASP A 24 26.95 -7.21 49.48
C ASP A 24 25.71 -8.00 49.03
N LEU A 25 24.62 -7.79 49.76
CA LEU A 25 23.29 -8.21 49.35
C LEU A 25 23.01 -7.62 47.95
N PRO A 26 22.50 -8.40 46.98
CA PRO A 26 22.06 -7.82 45.73
C PRO A 26 20.91 -6.87 46.05
N SER A 27 21.15 -5.57 45.86
CA SER A 27 20.14 -4.53 45.87
C SER A 27 18.98 -4.99 45.00
N ALA A 28 17.79 -5.08 45.60
CA ALA A 28 16.55 -5.42 44.92
C ALA A 28 16.42 -4.61 43.62
N PRO A 29 15.85 -5.20 42.54
CA PRO A 29 15.62 -4.45 41.31
C PRO A 29 14.74 -3.25 41.67
N VAL A 30 15.33 -2.07 41.53
CA VAL A 30 14.66 -0.80 41.71
C VAL A 30 13.54 -0.75 40.67
N SER A 31 12.33 -1.06 41.10
CA SER A 31 11.10 -0.79 40.36
C SER A 31 10.90 0.73 40.35
N LEU A 32 11.57 1.40 39.42
CA LEU A 32 11.26 2.78 39.10
C LEU A 32 10.11 2.76 38.11
N GLN A 33 8.91 3.07 38.61
CA GLN A 33 7.90 3.77 37.83
C GLN A 33 8.55 5.07 37.32
N GLN A 34 9.33 4.99 36.24
CA GLN A 34 9.82 6.17 35.53
C GLN A 34 8.57 6.94 35.08
N GLY A 35 8.43 8.17 35.60
CA GLY A 35 7.34 9.06 35.23
C GLY A 35 7.28 9.28 33.72
N LYS A 36 6.11 9.72 33.23
CA LYS A 36 5.90 10.03 31.81
C LYS A 36 6.90 11.10 31.36
N ILE A 37 7.91 10.72 30.57
CA ILE A 37 8.86 11.65 29.98
C ILE A 37 8.14 12.55 28.97
N ARG A 38 8.43 13.84 29.00
CA ARG A 38 7.92 14.83 28.04
C ARG A 38 9.09 15.35 27.21
N GLY A 39 8.92 15.37 25.90
CA GLY A 39 9.91 15.91 24.99
C GLY A 39 9.95 17.43 24.99
N GLU A 40 11.16 17.97 24.86
CA GLU A 40 11.47 19.40 24.86
C GLU A 40 12.08 19.86 23.52
N CYS A 41 12.17 18.98 22.52
CA CYS A 41 12.64 19.34 21.17
C CYS A 41 11.52 20.05 20.38
N HIS A 42 11.59 21.38 20.31
CA HIS A 42 10.61 22.20 19.56
C HIS A 42 10.85 22.29 18.03
N ALA A 43 11.96 21.71 17.56
CA ALA A 43 12.32 21.57 16.15
C ALA A 43 11.99 20.16 15.60
N LEU A 44 11.97 20.01 14.27
CA LEU A 44 11.71 18.73 13.59
C LEU A 44 12.87 17.72 13.78
N CYS A 45 14.06 18.23 14.10
CA CYS A 45 15.26 17.48 14.46
C CYS A 45 15.88 18.09 15.73
N PRO A 46 16.33 17.28 16.72
CA PRO A 46 17.10 17.79 17.85
C PRO A 46 18.40 18.45 17.42
N ALA A 47 18.74 19.59 18.02
CA ALA A 47 19.92 20.39 17.64
C ALA A 47 21.24 19.59 17.70
N LYS A 48 21.39 18.70 18.71
CA LYS A 48 22.57 17.80 18.82
C LYS A 48 22.67 16.85 17.62
N GLU A 49 21.55 16.26 17.20
CA GLU A 49 21.52 15.34 16.05
C GLU A 49 21.77 16.09 14.75
N GLU A 50 21.15 17.24 14.56
CA GLU A 50 21.33 18.08 13.39
C GLU A 50 22.80 18.51 13.23
N ALA A 51 23.42 19.02 14.29
CA ALA A 51 24.81 19.44 14.29
C ALA A 51 25.76 18.27 13.97
N GLU A 52 25.51 17.10 14.57
CA GLU A 52 26.34 15.91 14.31
C GLU A 52 26.19 15.42 12.87
N ARG A 53 24.96 15.31 12.35
CA ARG A 53 24.70 14.88 10.97
C ARG A 53 25.20 15.89 9.94
N ALA A 54 25.19 17.18 10.27
CA ALA A 54 25.81 18.20 9.43
C ALA A 54 27.34 18.03 9.40
N ARG A 55 27.97 17.79 10.56
CA ARG A 55 29.41 17.56 10.69
C ARG A 55 29.86 16.30 9.94
N THR A 56 29.09 15.22 10.01
CA THR A 56 29.40 13.94 9.35
C THR A 56 28.88 13.83 7.91
N GLN A 57 28.26 14.90 7.37
CA GLN A 57 27.66 14.94 6.02
C GLN A 57 26.55 13.90 5.78
N GLU A 58 25.83 13.51 6.84
CA GLU A 58 24.74 12.53 6.83
C GLU A 58 23.34 13.17 6.65
N LEU A 59 23.27 14.47 6.37
CA LEU A 59 22.02 15.13 5.97
C LEU A 59 21.63 14.70 4.56
N SER A 60 20.41 14.19 4.41
CA SER A 60 19.82 13.85 3.11
C SER A 60 19.63 15.09 2.25
N ARG A 61 19.56 14.92 0.92
CA ARG A 61 19.17 16.00 0.00
C ARG A 61 17.76 16.54 0.30
N PHE A 62 16.89 15.72 0.87
CA PHE A 62 15.53 16.10 1.28
C PHE A 62 15.49 16.90 2.60
N GLU A 63 16.64 17.19 3.20
CA GLU A 63 16.78 17.96 4.45
C GLU A 63 17.55 19.27 4.23
N ARG A 64 18.04 19.51 3.01
CA ARG A 64 18.87 20.67 2.67
C ARG A 64 18.01 21.68 1.90
N PRO A 65 17.89 22.93 2.35
CA PRO A 65 17.24 23.98 1.56
C PRO A 65 17.88 24.11 0.18
N LEU A 66 17.07 24.16 -0.88
CA LEU A 66 17.49 24.53 -2.24
C LEU A 66 16.80 25.84 -2.65
N ALA A 67 17.32 26.51 -3.69
CA ALA A 67 16.73 27.75 -4.20
C ALA A 67 15.24 27.61 -4.58
N ASN A 68 14.86 26.44 -5.11
CA ASN A 68 13.48 26.10 -5.48
C ASN A 68 12.70 25.36 -4.38
N ALA A 69 13.35 25.03 -3.25
CA ALA A 69 12.73 24.36 -2.10
C ALA A 69 13.32 24.88 -0.79
N PRO A 70 13.13 26.18 -0.46
CA PRO A 70 13.74 26.80 0.72
C PRO A 70 13.16 26.30 2.04
N ALA A 71 11.99 25.63 2.00
CA ALA A 71 11.29 25.13 3.17
C ALA A 71 11.80 23.79 3.71
N LEU A 72 12.78 23.14 3.04
CA LEU A 72 13.35 21.87 3.50
C LEU A 72 14.19 22.08 4.75
N VAL A 73 13.96 21.25 5.76
CA VAL A 73 14.67 21.32 7.04
C VAL A 73 15.06 19.92 7.53
N PRO A 74 16.09 19.80 8.39
CA PRO A 74 16.45 18.52 9.00
C PRO A 74 15.30 17.90 9.79
N VAL A 75 15.12 16.59 9.65
CA VAL A 75 14.13 15.81 10.40
C VAL A 75 14.82 14.68 11.13
N LYS A 76 14.46 14.49 12.40
CA LYS A 76 15.03 13.45 13.27
C LYS A 76 14.99 12.08 12.60
N LYS A 77 16.15 11.43 12.45
CA LYS A 77 16.30 10.08 11.88
C LYS A 77 15.81 9.03 12.87
N TYR A 78 15.27 7.92 12.38
CA TYR A 78 14.92 6.80 13.27
C TYR A 78 16.18 6.17 13.84
N ARG A 79 16.20 5.92 15.16
CA ARG A 79 17.29 5.20 15.84
C ARG A 79 16.74 3.88 16.36
N ARG A 80 17.34 2.77 15.98
CA ARG A 80 16.98 1.46 16.56
C ARG A 80 17.27 1.51 18.07
N ALA A 81 16.38 0.93 18.88
CA ALA A 81 16.67 0.72 20.28
C ALA A 81 17.91 -0.16 20.40
N ALA A 82 19.03 0.41 20.85
CA ALA A 82 20.21 -0.35 21.24
C ALA A 82 19.96 -0.87 22.66
N ALA A 83 20.32 -2.13 22.91
CA ALA A 83 20.25 -2.69 24.26
C ALA A 83 21.05 -1.80 25.23
N GLY A 84 20.41 -1.33 26.30
CA GLY A 84 21.05 -0.55 27.38
C GLY A 84 20.90 0.97 27.32
N ARG A 85 20.13 1.56 26.40
CA ARG A 85 19.69 2.98 26.52
C ARG A 85 18.37 3.05 27.30
N ASP A 86 18.45 2.95 28.62
CA ASP A 86 17.27 3.06 29.50
C ASP A 86 16.94 4.52 29.88
N VAL A 87 17.70 5.49 29.37
CA VAL A 87 17.48 6.92 29.64
C VAL A 87 17.42 7.70 28.32
N TRP A 88 16.24 8.25 28.04
CA TRP A 88 16.03 9.20 26.95
C TRP A 88 16.22 10.64 27.48
N ASP A 89 16.99 11.45 26.75
CA ASP A 89 17.12 12.89 27.02
C ASP A 89 15.84 13.61 26.52
N PRO A 90 15.10 14.34 27.36
CA PRO A 90 13.95 15.15 26.94
C PRO A 90 14.24 16.05 25.74
N LEU A 91 15.45 16.61 25.64
CA LEU A 91 15.88 17.47 24.53
C LEU A 91 16.03 16.71 23.20
N GLU A 92 16.09 15.38 23.23
CA GLU A 92 16.10 14.54 22.03
C GLU A 92 14.69 14.10 21.60
N LEU A 93 13.65 14.32 22.40
CA LEU A 93 12.27 13.91 22.13
C LEU A 93 11.40 15.09 21.69
N ARG A 94 10.63 14.91 20.61
CA ARG A 94 9.70 15.93 20.12
C ARG A 94 8.33 15.77 20.80
N PRO A 95 7.74 16.83 21.38
CA PRO A 95 6.39 16.74 21.94
C PRO A 95 5.32 16.62 20.82
N ALA A 96 4.12 16.16 21.17
CA ALA A 96 3.02 15.89 20.22
C ALA A 96 2.77 16.97 19.15
N PRO A 97 2.71 18.28 19.47
CA PRO A 97 2.50 19.31 18.44
C PRO A 97 3.63 19.35 17.38
N VAL A 98 4.85 19.03 17.79
CA VAL A 98 6.02 18.99 16.90
C VAL A 98 6.03 17.70 16.08
N LEU A 99 5.54 16.59 16.63
CA LEU A 99 5.36 15.32 15.90
C LEU A 99 4.35 15.49 14.74
N LEU A 100 3.20 16.12 15.01
CA LEU A 100 2.22 16.44 13.95
C LEU A 100 2.77 17.43 12.92
N ARG A 101 3.47 18.48 13.36
CA ARG A 101 4.17 19.41 12.44
C ARG A 101 5.22 18.69 11.58
N THR A 102 5.88 17.68 12.14
CA THR A 102 6.85 16.86 11.41
C THR A 102 6.16 16.07 10.30
N LEU A 103 5.07 15.34 10.61
CA LEU A 103 4.31 14.61 9.59
C LEU A 103 3.78 15.55 8.51
N ARG A 104 3.24 16.71 8.89
CA ARG A 104 2.82 17.75 7.95
C ARG A 104 3.97 18.14 7.02
N HIS A 105 5.16 18.45 7.54
CA HIS A 105 6.30 18.79 6.69
C HIS A 105 6.69 17.64 5.73
N LEU A 106 6.68 16.39 6.21
CA LEU A 106 6.96 15.23 5.35
C LEU A 106 5.93 15.14 4.21
N PHE A 107 4.64 15.28 4.50
CA PHE A 107 3.57 15.07 3.52
C PHE A 107 3.26 16.27 2.63
N THR A 108 3.55 17.49 3.08
CA THR A 108 3.24 18.73 2.34
C THR A 108 4.48 19.41 1.76
N THR A 109 5.69 18.92 2.05
CA THR A 109 6.93 19.50 1.53
C THR A 109 7.82 18.42 0.92
N VAL A 110 8.11 17.35 1.65
CA VAL A 110 9.04 16.31 1.17
C VAL A 110 8.40 15.44 0.09
N LEU A 111 7.14 15.05 0.23
CA LEU A 111 6.44 14.29 -0.83
C LEU A 111 6.26 15.09 -2.12
N LEU A 112 6.28 16.42 -2.06
CA LEU A 112 6.23 17.30 -3.23
C LEU A 112 7.59 17.51 -3.87
N TRP A 113 8.62 16.75 -3.47
CA TRP A 113 9.91 16.75 -4.15
C TRP A 113 9.73 16.42 -5.64
N PRO A 114 10.46 17.09 -6.56
CA PRO A 114 10.31 16.85 -7.99
C PRO A 114 10.55 15.38 -8.37
N GLN A 115 9.66 14.81 -9.19
CA GLN A 115 9.73 13.42 -9.66
C GLN A 115 9.62 12.38 -8.54
N SER A 116 9.04 12.75 -7.39
CA SER A 116 8.85 11.85 -6.25
C SER A 116 7.84 10.73 -6.53
N GLY A 117 7.01 10.86 -7.56
CA GLY A 117 5.89 9.94 -7.81
C GLY A 117 4.71 10.10 -6.86
N PHE A 118 4.76 11.11 -5.99
CA PHE A 118 3.63 11.51 -5.15
C PHE A 118 3.01 12.84 -5.60
N GLY A 119 3.61 13.57 -6.55
CA GLY A 119 3.06 14.81 -7.07
C GLY A 119 1.88 14.58 -8.03
N ALA A 120 0.78 15.34 -7.86
CA ALA A 120 -0.38 15.31 -8.76
C ALA A 120 -0.11 15.99 -10.13
N TRP A 121 0.98 16.75 -10.24
CA TRP A 121 1.36 17.56 -11.42
C TRP A 121 2.55 17.00 -12.20
N GLU A 122 3.00 15.78 -11.89
CA GLU A 122 4.11 15.18 -12.64
C GLU A 122 3.63 14.74 -14.02
N GLU A 123 4.31 15.25 -15.06
CA GLU A 123 4.06 14.83 -16.43
C GLU A 123 4.25 13.30 -16.54
N ARG A 124 3.26 12.63 -17.14
CA ARG A 124 3.20 11.16 -17.23
C ARG A 124 4.52 10.61 -17.80
N GLY A 125 5.24 9.79 -17.03
CA GLY A 125 6.53 9.21 -17.44
C GLY A 125 7.78 10.03 -17.05
N SER A 126 7.62 11.19 -16.39
CA SER A 126 8.74 11.97 -15.82
C SER A 126 9.22 11.40 -14.48
N THR A 127 8.33 10.73 -13.75
CA THR A 127 8.65 10.06 -12.48
C THR A 127 9.64 8.92 -12.69
N ARG A 128 10.72 8.92 -11.91
CA ARG A 128 11.72 7.85 -11.94
C ARG A 128 11.48 6.93 -10.75
N ALA A 129 11.37 5.62 -10.99
CA ALA A 129 11.21 4.62 -9.94
C ALA A 129 12.25 4.79 -8.80
N ALA A 130 13.50 5.09 -9.13
CA ALA A 130 14.55 5.34 -8.15
C ALA A 130 14.28 6.57 -7.26
N GLU A 131 13.65 7.61 -7.80
CA GLU A 131 13.34 8.84 -7.06
C GLU A 131 12.16 8.62 -6.12
N PHE A 132 11.11 7.94 -6.58
CA PHE A 132 10.02 7.47 -5.73
C PHE A 132 10.54 6.65 -4.55
N LEU A 133 11.42 5.68 -4.81
CA LEU A 133 12.01 4.85 -3.76
C LEU A 133 12.83 5.66 -2.77
N ALA A 134 13.64 6.61 -3.24
CA ALA A 134 14.44 7.46 -2.38
C ALA A 134 13.57 8.31 -1.44
N VAL A 135 12.50 8.92 -1.96
CA VAL A 135 11.55 9.72 -1.17
C VAL A 135 10.78 8.82 -0.19
N TYR A 136 10.26 7.69 -0.64
CA TYR A 136 9.54 6.73 0.20
C TYR A 136 10.41 6.26 1.37
N HIS A 137 11.64 5.82 1.13
CA HIS A 137 12.53 5.33 2.19
C HIS A 137 12.89 6.42 3.20
N PHE A 138 13.12 7.64 2.71
CA PHE A 138 13.36 8.78 3.58
C PHE A 138 12.15 9.06 4.49
N VAL A 139 10.96 9.19 3.91
CA VAL A 139 9.73 9.50 4.66
C VAL A 139 9.38 8.36 5.62
N ASN A 140 9.49 7.11 5.18
CA ASN A 140 9.26 5.93 6.02
C ASN A 140 10.21 5.91 7.25
N ASP A 141 11.50 6.21 7.06
CA ASP A 141 12.44 6.33 8.19
C ASP A 141 12.02 7.44 9.16
N ARG A 142 11.61 8.61 8.66
CA ARG A 142 11.18 9.72 9.52
C ARG A 142 9.85 9.45 10.22
N ILE A 143 8.90 8.77 9.58
CA ILE A 143 7.66 8.29 10.21
C ILE A 143 7.98 7.35 11.37
N ARG A 144 8.91 6.42 11.20
CA ARG A 144 9.33 5.52 12.28
C ARG A 144 9.93 6.28 13.46
N SER A 145 10.69 7.35 13.19
CA SER A 145 11.20 8.26 14.22
C SER A 145 10.07 8.98 14.97
N VAL A 146 9.07 9.48 14.23
CA VAL A 146 7.88 10.12 14.83
C VAL A 146 7.11 9.12 15.72
N ARG A 147 6.85 7.92 15.23
CA ARG A 147 6.17 6.86 16.00
C ARG A 147 6.96 6.46 17.24
N GLN A 148 8.29 6.37 17.14
CA GLN A 148 9.17 6.11 18.28
C GLN A 148 9.03 7.18 19.37
N ASP A 149 8.99 8.46 19.01
CA ASP A 149 8.82 9.54 19.98
C ASP A 149 7.44 9.48 20.67
N PHE A 150 6.36 9.16 19.94
CA PHE A 150 5.04 8.90 20.54
C PHE A 150 5.10 7.75 21.56
N THR A 151 5.73 6.64 21.19
CA THR A 151 5.86 5.44 22.05
C THR A 151 6.69 5.71 23.30
N VAL A 152 7.87 6.33 23.16
CA VAL A 152 8.76 6.64 24.29
C VAL A 152 8.07 7.56 25.31
N GLN A 153 7.33 8.55 24.84
CA GLN A 153 6.60 9.49 25.69
C GLN A 153 5.24 8.96 26.17
N ARG A 154 4.81 7.77 25.73
CA ARG A 154 3.49 7.17 26.05
C ARG A 154 2.33 8.14 25.78
N ILE A 155 2.35 8.77 24.62
CA ILE A 155 1.29 9.68 24.16
C ILE A 155 0.25 8.83 23.43
N GLU A 156 -1.00 8.85 23.91
CA GLU A 156 -2.12 8.04 23.39
C GLU A 156 -3.39 8.89 23.23
N ASP A 157 -3.22 10.18 22.96
CA ASP A 157 -4.33 11.14 22.81
C ASP A 157 -4.71 11.36 21.32
N ALA A 158 -5.61 12.32 21.09
CA ALA A 158 -6.03 12.85 19.80
C ALA A 158 -4.89 13.06 18.77
N SER A 159 -3.71 13.47 19.25
CA SER A 159 -2.56 13.70 18.36
C SER A 159 -2.00 12.39 17.79
N LEU A 160 -2.01 11.30 18.57
CA LEU A 160 -1.59 9.99 18.07
C LEU A 160 -2.60 9.45 17.06
N VAL A 161 -3.91 9.63 17.32
CA VAL A 161 -4.97 9.24 16.37
C VAL A 161 -4.74 9.93 15.01
N THR A 162 -4.63 11.26 15.02
CA THR A 162 -4.39 12.05 13.81
C THR A 162 -3.12 11.60 13.07
N ALA A 163 -2.03 11.38 13.81
CA ALA A 163 -0.77 10.92 13.24
C ALA A 163 -0.91 9.55 12.56
N LEU A 164 -1.53 8.59 13.22
CA LEU A 164 -1.70 7.23 12.70
C LEU A 164 -2.65 7.19 11.48
N GLN A 165 -3.69 8.02 11.47
CA GLN A 165 -4.59 8.17 10.32
C GLN A 165 -3.80 8.62 9.08
N GLN A 166 -3.03 9.71 9.20
CA GLN A 166 -2.20 10.21 8.10
C GLN A 166 -1.15 9.19 7.65
N ILE A 167 -0.51 8.50 8.61
CA ILE A 167 0.48 7.46 8.33
C ILE A 167 -0.14 6.27 7.58
N ALA A 168 -1.35 5.83 7.95
CA ALA A 168 -2.04 4.74 7.26
C ALA A 168 -2.40 5.13 5.82
N ARG A 169 -2.92 6.34 5.60
CA ARG A 169 -3.19 6.87 4.24
C ARG A 169 -1.92 6.93 3.39
N PHE A 170 -0.79 7.36 3.97
CA PHE A 170 0.52 7.35 3.30
C PHE A 170 0.95 5.95 2.85
N TYR A 171 0.83 4.92 3.68
CA TYR A 171 1.25 3.56 3.32
C TYR A 171 0.32 2.90 2.29
N LEU A 172 -0.99 3.19 2.32
CA LEU A 172 -1.92 2.77 1.26
C LEU A 172 -1.56 3.42 -0.07
N LEU A 173 -1.33 4.74 -0.07
CA LEU A 173 -0.93 5.46 -1.27
C LEU A 173 0.42 4.97 -1.80
N SER A 174 1.39 4.70 -0.91
CA SER A 174 2.70 4.18 -1.30
C SER A 174 2.59 2.82 -1.98
N GLY A 175 1.70 1.93 -1.52
CA GLY A 175 1.41 0.67 -2.18
C GLY A 175 0.72 0.83 -3.54
N LEU A 176 -0.16 1.82 -3.69
CA LEU A 176 -0.72 2.16 -5.00
C LEU A 176 0.37 2.67 -5.97
N ARG A 177 1.22 3.58 -5.50
CA ARG A 177 2.31 4.15 -6.30
C ARG A 177 3.36 3.10 -6.66
N SER A 178 3.66 2.16 -5.77
CA SER A 178 4.58 1.06 -6.10
C SER A 178 4.03 0.19 -7.23
N ALA A 179 2.74 -0.15 -7.20
CA ALA A 179 2.06 -0.88 -8.26
C ALA A 179 2.08 -0.14 -9.61
N GLN A 180 2.01 1.20 -9.59
CA GLN A 180 2.07 2.03 -10.80
C GLN A 180 3.49 2.17 -11.37
N LEU A 181 4.50 2.32 -10.51
CA LEU A 181 5.83 2.81 -10.90
C LEU A 181 6.92 1.72 -10.96
N LEU A 182 6.78 0.61 -10.22
CA LEU A 182 7.89 -0.33 -9.97
C LEU A 182 7.85 -1.63 -10.79
N VAL A 183 6.88 -1.82 -11.68
CA VAL A 183 6.67 -3.08 -12.43
C VAL A 183 7.88 -3.49 -13.29
N CYS A 184 8.69 -2.52 -13.74
CA CYS A 184 9.90 -2.80 -14.53
C CYS A 184 11.20 -2.83 -13.72
N VAL A 185 11.15 -2.65 -12.39
CA VAL A 185 12.35 -2.62 -11.54
C VAL A 185 12.69 -4.04 -11.09
N LYS A 186 13.73 -4.62 -11.70
CA LYS A 186 14.14 -6.02 -11.52
C LYS A 186 14.71 -6.38 -10.13
N ASN A 187 14.90 -5.41 -9.22
CA ASN A 187 15.51 -5.65 -7.92
C ASN A 187 14.50 -5.47 -6.78
N GLN A 188 14.05 -6.59 -6.19
CA GLN A 188 13.27 -6.60 -4.94
C GLN A 188 14.04 -6.09 -3.71
N GLN A 189 15.33 -5.78 -3.85
CA GLN A 189 16.13 -5.23 -2.75
C GLN A 189 15.67 -3.81 -2.36
N ASP A 190 15.03 -3.08 -3.28
CA ASP A 190 14.73 -1.65 -3.08
C ASP A 190 13.29 -1.40 -2.62
N TRP A 191 12.33 -2.31 -2.85
CA TRP A 191 10.94 -2.20 -2.36
C TRP A 191 10.46 -3.52 -1.77
N SER A 192 9.66 -3.42 -0.71
CA SER A 192 9.03 -4.59 -0.10
C SER A 192 7.58 -4.27 0.29
N ASP A 193 6.63 -4.84 -0.47
CA ASP A 193 5.20 -4.75 -0.16
C ASP A 193 4.92 -5.26 1.26
N LYS A 194 5.61 -6.32 1.66
CA LYS A 194 5.51 -6.90 3.01
C LYS A 194 5.87 -5.88 4.10
N LEU A 195 7.00 -5.17 3.97
CA LEU A 195 7.41 -4.18 4.97
C LEU A 195 6.46 -2.97 4.99
N ASN A 196 5.97 -2.53 3.83
CA ASN A 196 4.95 -1.49 3.74
C ASN A 196 3.65 -1.91 4.46
N ASP A 197 3.17 -3.12 4.16
CA ASP A 197 1.98 -3.71 4.76
C ASP A 197 2.13 -3.91 6.27
N GLU A 198 3.30 -4.31 6.75
CA GLU A 198 3.59 -4.43 8.19
C GLU A 198 3.48 -3.07 8.90
N GLN A 199 3.95 -1.98 8.27
CA GLN A 199 3.80 -0.64 8.86
C GLN A 199 2.34 -0.17 8.85
N LEU A 200 1.61 -0.41 7.75
CA LEU A 200 0.18 -0.11 7.63
C LEU A 200 -0.64 -0.88 8.67
N ALA A 201 -0.48 -2.20 8.74
CA ALA A 201 -1.18 -3.05 9.70
C ALA A 201 -0.87 -2.65 11.14
N SER A 202 0.38 -2.28 11.43
CA SER A 202 0.77 -1.76 12.74
C SER A 202 0.04 -0.45 13.08
N ALA A 203 -0.13 0.46 12.12
CA ALA A 203 -0.86 1.71 12.33
C ALA A 203 -2.37 1.47 12.55
N LEU A 204 -3.00 0.64 11.70
CA LEU A 204 -4.42 0.29 11.82
C LEU A 204 -4.73 -0.45 13.13
N SER A 205 -3.87 -1.38 13.53
CA SER A 205 -4.01 -2.09 14.81
C SER A 205 -3.96 -1.14 16.00
N GLN A 206 -3.07 -0.15 15.99
CA GLN A 206 -3.01 0.88 17.04
C GLN A 206 -4.24 1.80 17.02
N LEU A 207 -4.71 2.22 15.85
CA LEU A 207 -5.95 2.98 15.72
C LEU A 207 -7.13 2.21 16.31
N GLN A 208 -7.26 0.92 16.02
CA GLN A 208 -8.33 0.09 16.57
C GLN A 208 -8.33 0.08 18.10
N VAL A 209 -7.15 -0.02 18.73
CA VAL A 209 -7.01 0.03 20.20
C VAL A 209 -7.45 1.40 20.75
N LEU A 210 -7.02 2.49 20.11
CA LEU A 210 -7.40 3.84 20.52
C LEU A 210 -8.91 4.07 20.38
N TYR A 211 -9.50 3.67 19.24
CA TYR A 211 -10.93 3.80 18.99
C TYR A 211 -11.77 3.04 20.02
N ASN A 212 -11.39 1.79 20.33
CA ASN A 212 -12.06 0.99 21.36
C ASN A 212 -11.93 1.62 22.76
N THR A 213 -10.79 2.24 23.06
CA THR A 213 -10.57 2.90 24.36
C THR A 213 -11.48 4.11 24.54
N HIS A 214 -11.66 4.92 23.49
CA HIS A 214 -12.60 6.03 23.50
C HIS A 214 -14.07 5.56 23.59
N GLU A 215 -14.43 4.49 22.88
CA GLU A 215 -15.77 3.91 22.96
C GLU A 215 -16.07 3.39 24.38
N LEU A 216 -15.13 2.70 25.01
CA LEU A 216 -15.24 2.24 26.40
C LEU A 216 -15.40 3.40 27.40
N ALA A 217 -14.88 4.58 27.07
CA ALA A 217 -15.09 5.81 27.83
C ALA A 217 -16.46 6.47 27.57
N GLY A 218 -17.33 5.86 26.74
CA GLY A 218 -18.67 6.34 26.41
C GLY A 218 -18.70 7.49 25.40
N LEU A 219 -17.59 7.76 24.71
CA LEU A 219 -17.51 8.80 23.70
C LEU A 219 -17.93 8.24 22.33
N ASN A 220 -18.85 8.90 21.63
CA ASN A 220 -19.18 8.52 20.27
C ASN A 220 -18.13 9.04 19.29
N HIS A 221 -17.90 8.29 18.22
CA HIS A 221 -16.95 8.67 17.16
C HIS A 221 -17.35 9.95 16.41
N GLU A 222 -18.64 10.31 16.38
CA GLU A 222 -19.15 11.52 15.72
C GLU A 222 -18.94 12.78 16.56
N ASP A 223 -18.89 12.64 17.88
CA ASP A 223 -18.79 13.76 18.83
C ASP A 223 -17.33 14.18 19.08
N VAL A 224 -16.38 13.35 18.68
CA VAL A 224 -14.93 13.54 18.86
C VAL A 224 -14.30 13.81 17.50
N PRO A 225 -13.78 15.02 17.23
CA PRO A 225 -13.27 15.41 15.91
C PRO A 225 -12.27 14.43 15.31
N GLU A 226 -11.39 13.85 16.13
CA GLU A 226 -10.34 12.93 15.69
C GLU A 226 -10.86 11.53 15.36
N LEU A 227 -12.06 11.18 15.81
CA LEU A 227 -12.70 9.89 15.56
C LEU A 227 -13.71 9.94 14.41
N LYS A 228 -13.97 11.13 13.85
CA LYS A 228 -14.93 11.34 12.76
C LYS A 228 -14.66 10.41 11.57
N ASP A 229 -13.38 10.19 11.27
CA ASP A 229 -12.94 9.35 10.15
C ASP A 229 -12.74 7.88 10.54
N ALA A 230 -13.10 7.45 11.76
CA ALA A 230 -12.84 6.07 12.23
C ALA A 230 -13.42 5.01 11.28
N GLY A 231 -14.57 5.26 10.67
CA GLY A 231 -15.19 4.38 9.68
C GLY A 231 -14.31 4.11 8.46
N GLU A 232 -13.52 5.11 8.02
CA GLU A 232 -12.62 5.01 6.86
C GLU A 232 -11.53 3.97 7.13
N PHE A 233 -10.89 4.06 8.30
CA PHE A 233 -9.80 3.17 8.69
C PHE A 233 -10.30 1.75 8.99
N VAL A 234 -11.51 1.63 9.53
CA VAL A 234 -12.18 0.33 9.68
C VAL A 234 -12.46 -0.30 8.31
N ALA A 235 -12.91 0.49 7.33
CA ALA A 235 -13.12 0.00 5.97
C ALA A 235 -11.80 -0.46 5.34
N TYR A 236 -10.70 0.29 5.49
CA TYR A 236 -9.38 -0.13 5.03
C TYR A 236 -8.95 -1.46 5.65
N ASP A 237 -9.09 -1.62 6.97
CA ASP A 237 -8.68 -2.83 7.66
C ASP A 237 -9.50 -4.05 7.19
N LEU A 238 -10.81 -3.88 7.01
CA LEU A 238 -11.68 -4.93 6.44
C LEU A 238 -11.28 -5.30 5.01
N LEU A 239 -11.01 -4.32 4.15
CA LEU A 239 -10.64 -4.55 2.75
C LEU A 239 -9.27 -5.24 2.64
N LEU A 240 -8.27 -4.84 3.44
CA LEU A 240 -6.96 -5.50 3.47
C LEU A 240 -7.04 -6.97 3.88
N HIS A 241 -8.02 -7.30 4.73
CA HIS A 241 -8.22 -8.63 5.29
C HIS A 241 -9.34 -9.43 4.61
N ALA A 242 -9.91 -8.93 3.51
CA ALA A 242 -11.12 -9.49 2.91
C ALA A 242 -10.97 -10.94 2.41
N ASP A 243 -9.74 -11.39 2.15
CA ASP A 243 -9.43 -12.76 1.74
C ASP A 243 -9.39 -13.75 2.93
N ARG A 244 -9.33 -13.25 4.17
CA ARG A 244 -9.21 -14.01 5.43
C ARG A 244 -10.48 -13.87 6.30
N PRO A 245 -11.49 -14.74 6.14
CA PRO A 245 -12.75 -14.67 6.89
C PRO A 245 -12.59 -14.61 8.41
N GLN A 246 -11.63 -15.36 8.95
CA GLN A 246 -11.37 -15.37 10.39
C GLN A 246 -10.87 -14.01 10.91
N ALA A 247 -10.04 -13.31 10.13
CA ALA A 247 -9.57 -11.99 10.50
C ALA A 247 -10.71 -10.96 10.49
N VAL A 248 -11.55 -11.00 9.45
CA VAL A 248 -12.74 -10.15 9.35
C VAL A 248 -13.73 -10.43 10.47
N ALA A 249 -13.99 -11.71 10.79
CA ALA A 249 -14.85 -12.07 11.92
C ALA A 249 -14.34 -11.50 13.25
N TRP A 250 -13.03 -11.58 13.50
CA TRP A 250 -12.42 -11.02 14.70
C TRP A 250 -12.47 -9.49 14.75
N LEU A 251 -12.29 -8.83 13.61
CA LEU A 251 -12.50 -7.38 13.47
C LEU A 251 -13.94 -7.01 13.85
N LEU A 252 -14.93 -7.69 13.26
CA LEU A 252 -16.35 -7.43 13.50
C LEU A 252 -16.77 -7.63 14.96
N LEU A 253 -16.18 -8.58 15.68
CA LEU A 253 -16.45 -8.79 17.11
C LEU A 253 -16.03 -7.60 17.98
N LYS A 254 -15.07 -6.81 17.51
CA LYS A 254 -14.55 -5.64 18.22
C LYS A 254 -15.22 -4.34 17.80
N LEU A 255 -15.94 -4.33 16.69
CA LEU A 255 -16.55 -3.12 16.15
C LEU A 255 -17.90 -2.83 16.79
N SER A 256 -18.09 -1.57 17.18
CA SER A 256 -19.38 -1.04 17.61
C SER A 256 -20.47 -1.26 16.55
N SER A 257 -21.72 -1.36 16.99
CA SER A 257 -22.86 -1.43 16.06
C SER A 257 -22.98 -0.18 15.18
N LYS A 258 -22.60 0.99 15.72
CA LYS A 258 -22.61 2.26 15.00
C LYS A 258 -21.58 2.28 13.86
N LEU A 259 -20.32 1.94 14.15
CA LEU A 259 -19.27 1.86 13.13
C LEU A 259 -19.62 0.84 12.06
N ARG A 260 -20.17 -0.32 12.46
CA ARG A 260 -20.65 -1.32 11.51
C ARG A 260 -21.71 -0.78 10.55
N GLY A 261 -22.57 0.14 11.00
CA GLY A 261 -23.62 0.73 10.18
C GLY A 261 -23.15 1.78 9.17
N LEU A 262 -21.91 2.26 9.27
CA LEU A 262 -21.40 3.32 8.38
C LEU A 262 -21.33 2.85 6.92
N PRO A 263 -21.61 3.73 5.93
CA PRO A 263 -21.73 3.34 4.54
C PRO A 263 -20.43 2.76 3.95
N MET A 264 -19.29 3.33 4.31
CA MET A 264 -17.94 2.84 3.91
C MET A 264 -17.64 1.46 4.49
N VAL A 265 -18.01 1.21 5.76
CA VAL A 265 -17.84 -0.08 6.41
C VAL A 265 -18.77 -1.13 5.79
N GLN A 266 -20.03 -0.77 5.53
CA GLN A 266 -20.97 -1.63 4.83
C GLN A 266 -20.51 -1.96 3.39
N ARG A 267 -19.91 -1.01 2.68
CA ARG A 267 -19.29 -1.24 1.37
C ARG A 267 -18.16 -2.26 1.46
N ALA A 268 -17.24 -2.09 2.41
CA ALA A 268 -16.16 -3.05 2.65
C ALA A 268 -16.69 -4.45 2.98
N LEU A 269 -17.75 -4.56 3.78
CA LEU A 269 -18.39 -5.84 4.10
C LEU A 269 -19.09 -6.48 2.89
N ARG A 270 -19.74 -5.70 2.02
CA ARG A 270 -20.32 -6.23 0.77
C ARG A 270 -19.23 -6.74 -0.18
N ALA A 271 -18.12 -6.01 -0.31
CA ALA A 271 -16.96 -6.45 -1.08
C ALA A 271 -16.36 -7.74 -0.49
N PHE A 272 -16.24 -7.83 0.83
CA PHE A 272 -15.83 -9.05 1.52
C PHE A 272 -16.75 -10.24 1.20
N VAL A 273 -18.07 -10.08 1.33
CA VAL A 273 -19.04 -11.14 1.02
C VAL A 273 -18.95 -11.55 -0.45
N ALA A 274 -18.84 -10.60 -1.36
CA ALA A 274 -18.68 -10.86 -2.79
C ALA A 274 -17.43 -11.70 -3.08
N LEU A 275 -16.30 -11.38 -2.43
CA LEU A 275 -15.06 -12.13 -2.58
C LEU A 275 -15.14 -13.56 -2.01
N GLN A 276 -15.85 -13.75 -0.89
CA GLN A 276 -15.99 -15.07 -0.26
C GLN A 276 -17.01 -15.98 -0.97
N THR A 277 -17.97 -15.39 -1.69
CA THR A 277 -19.00 -16.11 -2.44
C THR A 277 -18.68 -16.24 -3.93
N ASP A 278 -17.48 -15.84 -4.35
CA ASP A 278 -17.04 -15.78 -5.75
C ASP A 278 -17.98 -14.96 -6.67
N ASN A 279 -18.69 -13.98 -6.10
CA ASN A 279 -19.52 -13.05 -6.85
C ASN A 279 -18.67 -11.85 -7.31
N PHE A 280 -17.80 -12.10 -8.29
CA PHE A 280 -16.84 -11.10 -8.77
C PHE A 280 -17.50 -9.89 -9.43
N HIS A 281 -18.67 -10.06 -10.04
CA HIS A 281 -19.44 -8.93 -10.55
C HIS A 281 -19.83 -7.98 -9.40
N ALA A 282 -20.40 -8.51 -8.31
CA ALA A 282 -20.74 -7.70 -7.14
C ALA A 282 -19.49 -7.05 -6.50
N PHE A 283 -18.35 -7.75 -6.49
CA PHE A 283 -17.09 -7.18 -6.03
C PHE A 283 -16.69 -5.94 -6.85
N PHE A 284 -16.72 -6.03 -8.18
CA PHE A 284 -16.36 -4.89 -9.04
C PHE A 284 -17.37 -3.74 -8.98
N VAL A 285 -18.67 -4.02 -8.73
CA VAL A 285 -19.65 -2.98 -8.44
C VAL A 285 -19.27 -2.19 -7.19
N GLU A 286 -18.91 -2.87 -6.10
CA GLU A 286 -18.47 -2.19 -4.88
C GLU A 286 -17.11 -1.50 -5.09
N PHE A 287 -16.16 -2.13 -5.79
CA PHE A 287 -14.84 -1.57 -6.11
C PHE A 287 -14.95 -0.26 -6.89
N ASN A 288 -15.85 -0.18 -7.87
CA ASN A 288 -16.05 1.06 -8.64
C ASN A 288 -16.69 2.17 -7.79
N ALA A 289 -17.42 1.83 -6.72
CA ALA A 289 -17.99 2.80 -5.79
C ALA A 289 -17.01 3.22 -4.65
N MET A 290 -15.86 2.56 -4.53
CA MET A 290 -14.85 2.82 -3.50
C MET A 290 -14.06 4.10 -3.75
N THR A 291 -13.52 4.69 -2.68
CA THR A 291 -12.51 5.76 -2.78
C THR A 291 -11.19 5.22 -3.33
N VAL A 292 -10.28 6.09 -3.76
CA VAL A 292 -8.96 5.70 -4.29
C VAL A 292 -8.18 4.84 -3.29
N LEU A 293 -8.20 5.17 -2.00
CA LEU A 293 -7.48 4.41 -0.97
C LEU A 293 -8.19 3.10 -0.61
N GLU A 294 -9.52 3.04 -0.65
CA GLU A 294 -10.28 1.79 -0.50
C GLU A 294 -9.99 0.82 -1.66
N ARG A 295 -9.93 1.34 -2.89
CA ARG A 295 -9.50 0.57 -4.07
C ARG A 295 -8.05 0.12 -3.93
N ALA A 296 -7.15 0.98 -3.44
CA ALA A 296 -5.74 0.63 -3.22
C ALA A 296 -5.61 -0.53 -2.22
N ALA A 297 -6.37 -0.52 -1.13
CA ALA A 297 -6.44 -1.64 -0.18
C ALA A 297 -6.92 -2.94 -0.85
N SER A 298 -7.83 -2.82 -1.82
CA SER A 298 -8.48 -3.95 -2.51
C SER A 298 -7.70 -4.52 -3.69
N LEU A 299 -6.69 -3.82 -4.22
CA LEU A 299 -5.90 -4.27 -5.38
C LEU A 299 -5.27 -5.66 -5.18
N ARG A 300 -4.87 -5.99 -3.95
CA ARG A 300 -4.27 -7.29 -3.61
C ARG A 300 -5.15 -8.50 -3.94
N HIS A 301 -6.47 -8.32 -4.06
CA HIS A 301 -7.41 -9.42 -4.30
C HIS A 301 -7.55 -9.77 -5.78
N TYR A 302 -7.08 -8.92 -6.70
CA TYR A 302 -7.26 -9.12 -8.15
C TYR A 302 -6.68 -10.43 -8.65
N SER A 303 -5.47 -10.81 -8.21
CA SER A 303 -4.86 -12.08 -8.62
C SER A 303 -5.77 -13.28 -8.30
N LYS A 304 -6.29 -13.33 -7.07
CA LYS A 304 -7.24 -14.36 -6.65
C LYS A 304 -8.55 -14.31 -7.44
N ILE A 305 -9.07 -13.11 -7.69
CA ILE A 305 -10.30 -12.91 -8.48
C ILE A 305 -10.10 -13.41 -9.91
N TRP A 306 -9.02 -13.02 -10.58
CA TRP A 306 -8.71 -13.45 -11.95
C TRP A 306 -8.61 -14.96 -12.06
N THR A 307 -7.80 -15.59 -11.20
CA THR A 307 -7.63 -17.04 -11.18
C THR A 307 -8.96 -17.75 -10.98
N ARG A 308 -9.72 -17.41 -9.92
CA ARG A 308 -10.99 -18.10 -9.61
C ARG A 308 -12.07 -17.83 -10.65
N SER A 309 -12.19 -16.60 -11.15
CA SER A 309 -13.14 -16.23 -12.21
C SER A 309 -12.92 -17.08 -13.46
N LEU A 310 -11.68 -17.19 -13.92
CA LEU A 310 -11.36 -17.93 -15.14
C LEU A 310 -11.53 -19.44 -14.96
N HIS A 311 -11.28 -19.99 -13.77
CA HIS A 311 -11.63 -21.37 -13.45
C HIS A 311 -13.14 -21.63 -13.50
N MET A 312 -13.95 -20.70 -12.98
CA MET A 312 -15.41 -20.79 -13.02
C MET A 312 -15.94 -20.69 -14.45
N ILE A 313 -15.45 -19.72 -15.24
CA ILE A 313 -15.79 -19.55 -16.65
C ILE A 313 -15.39 -20.81 -17.43
N ASN A 314 -14.18 -21.31 -17.23
CA ASN A 314 -13.71 -22.52 -17.90
C ASN A 314 -14.58 -23.75 -17.56
N LYS A 315 -15.17 -23.82 -16.36
CA LYS A 315 -16.11 -24.91 -16.01
C LYS A 315 -17.45 -24.75 -16.74
N GLY A 316 -17.94 -23.52 -16.89
CA GLY A 316 -19.23 -23.21 -17.51
C GLY A 316 -19.28 -23.37 -19.03
N PHE A 317 -18.23 -22.94 -19.75
CA PHE A 317 -18.22 -22.90 -21.22
C PHE A 317 -17.88 -24.24 -21.87
N GLY A 318 -18.38 -24.51 -23.08
CA GLY A 318 -18.06 -25.66 -23.90
C GLY A 318 -16.78 -25.48 -24.74
N LYS A 319 -16.24 -26.58 -25.29
CA LYS A 319 -15.02 -26.58 -26.12
C LYS A 319 -15.14 -25.79 -27.42
N GLN A 320 -16.37 -25.63 -27.93
CA GLN A 320 -16.65 -24.93 -29.18
C GLN A 320 -17.01 -23.46 -28.95
N ASP A 321 -17.21 -23.06 -27.70
CA ASP A 321 -17.62 -21.71 -27.37
C ASP A 321 -16.43 -20.76 -27.54
N ARG A 322 -16.71 -19.61 -28.17
CA ARG A 322 -15.73 -18.56 -28.42
C ARG A 322 -16.15 -17.34 -27.63
N PHE A 323 -15.39 -17.01 -26.60
CA PHE A 323 -15.73 -15.88 -25.73
C PHE A 323 -14.90 -14.65 -26.12
N PRO A 324 -15.53 -13.49 -26.44
CA PRO A 324 -14.78 -12.30 -26.85
C PRO A 324 -13.82 -11.81 -25.77
N LEU A 325 -12.56 -11.54 -26.13
CA LEU A 325 -11.55 -11.09 -25.17
C LEU A 325 -11.88 -9.72 -24.56
N GLU A 326 -12.57 -8.84 -25.29
CA GLU A 326 -12.99 -7.53 -24.78
C GLU A 326 -14.10 -7.65 -23.73
N GLU A 327 -15.07 -8.54 -23.95
CA GLU A 327 -16.09 -8.88 -22.94
C GLU A 327 -15.41 -9.46 -21.71
N LEU A 328 -14.40 -10.31 -21.90
CA LEU A 328 -13.66 -10.90 -20.81
C LEU A 328 -12.98 -9.82 -19.98
N ALA A 329 -12.19 -8.96 -20.62
CA ALA A 329 -11.49 -7.85 -19.97
C ALA A 329 -12.44 -7.01 -19.09
N ARG A 330 -13.66 -6.75 -19.57
CA ARG A 330 -14.70 -6.04 -18.79
C ARG A 330 -15.22 -6.86 -17.61
N TRP A 331 -15.53 -8.14 -17.79
CA TRP A 331 -16.08 -9.00 -16.73
C TRP A 331 -15.11 -9.21 -15.57
N ILE A 332 -13.80 -9.27 -15.87
CA ILE A 332 -12.76 -9.49 -14.86
C ILE A 332 -12.08 -8.20 -14.38
N GLY A 333 -12.67 -7.03 -14.71
CA GLY A 333 -12.25 -5.74 -14.19
C GLY A 333 -10.90 -5.24 -14.67
N LEU A 334 -10.39 -5.72 -15.82
CA LEU A 334 -9.16 -5.22 -16.45
C LEU A 334 -9.37 -3.85 -17.11
N VAL A 335 -10.58 -3.57 -17.56
CA VAL A 335 -11.00 -2.29 -18.15
C VAL A 335 -12.32 -1.83 -17.54
N ASP A 336 -12.66 -0.56 -17.75
CA ASP A 336 -13.93 -0.01 -17.26
C ASP A 336 -15.11 -0.60 -18.03
N GLN A 337 -16.26 -0.71 -17.36
CA GLN A 337 -17.46 -1.25 -17.99
C GLN A 337 -17.93 -0.45 -19.22
N GLN A 338 -17.52 0.83 -19.32
CA GLN A 338 -17.89 1.73 -20.40
C GLN A 338 -16.85 1.81 -21.54
N SER A 339 -15.65 1.25 -21.37
CA SER A 339 -14.63 1.28 -22.43
C SER A 339 -15.02 0.33 -23.58
N LYS A 340 -15.06 0.87 -24.81
CA LYS A 340 -15.35 0.12 -26.03
C LYS A 340 -14.04 -0.13 -26.78
N GLY A 341 -13.68 -1.40 -26.97
CA GLY A 341 -12.56 -1.79 -27.83
C GLY A 341 -11.18 -1.79 -27.17
N GLU A 342 -11.09 -1.64 -25.84
CA GLU A 342 -9.81 -1.66 -25.10
C GLU A 342 -9.74 -2.86 -24.15
N GLY A 343 -8.54 -3.41 -23.94
CA GLY A 343 -8.29 -4.47 -22.94
C GLY A 343 -8.21 -5.90 -23.47
N GLY A 344 -8.47 -6.14 -24.77
CA GLY A 344 -8.33 -7.47 -25.37
C GLY A 344 -6.94 -8.08 -25.20
N GLU A 345 -5.88 -7.27 -25.37
CA GLU A 345 -4.48 -7.70 -25.16
C GLU A 345 -4.20 -8.06 -23.69
N LEU A 346 -4.81 -7.35 -22.73
CA LEU A 346 -4.67 -7.64 -21.30
C LEU A 346 -5.37 -8.96 -20.94
N ALA A 347 -6.58 -9.17 -21.47
CA ALA A 347 -7.30 -10.42 -21.31
C ALA A 347 -6.56 -11.59 -21.98
N GLU A 348 -5.96 -11.38 -23.14
CA GLU A 348 -5.13 -12.37 -23.83
C GLU A 348 -3.92 -12.76 -22.98
N SER A 349 -3.19 -11.77 -22.43
CA SER A 349 -2.05 -12.00 -21.54
C SER A 349 -2.46 -12.84 -20.32
N LEU A 350 -3.58 -12.49 -19.68
CA LEU A 350 -4.10 -13.25 -18.55
C LEU A 350 -4.51 -14.69 -18.93
N CYS A 351 -5.21 -14.85 -20.06
CA CYS A 351 -5.62 -16.16 -20.57
C CYS A 351 -4.39 -17.05 -20.81
N ASN A 352 -3.38 -16.52 -21.49
CA ASN A 352 -2.15 -17.25 -21.78
C ASN A 352 -1.43 -17.68 -20.49
N ALA A 353 -1.38 -16.82 -19.48
CA ALA A 353 -0.77 -17.14 -18.18
C ALA A 353 -1.49 -18.29 -17.44
N LEU A 354 -2.79 -18.47 -17.67
CA LEU A 354 -3.59 -19.58 -17.11
C LEU A 354 -3.76 -20.77 -18.07
N ASN A 355 -3.01 -20.81 -19.18
CA ASN A 355 -3.06 -21.87 -20.19
C ASN A 355 -4.41 -21.98 -20.94
N ILE A 356 -5.07 -20.84 -21.15
CA ILE A 356 -6.30 -20.72 -21.95
C ILE A 356 -5.90 -20.28 -23.36
N GLN A 357 -6.31 -21.05 -24.38
CA GLN A 357 -5.98 -20.73 -25.77
C GLN A 357 -6.75 -19.50 -26.26
N THR A 358 -6.05 -18.64 -26.99
CA THR A 358 -6.60 -17.42 -27.57
C THR A 358 -6.37 -17.41 -29.09
N GLN A 359 -7.31 -16.84 -29.83
CA GLN A 359 -7.19 -16.66 -31.28
C GLN A 359 -7.51 -15.21 -31.66
N ARG A 360 -6.61 -14.56 -32.39
CA ARG A 360 -6.83 -13.22 -32.96
C ARG A 360 -7.52 -13.34 -34.31
N HIS A 361 -8.43 -12.42 -34.63
CA HIS A 361 -8.95 -12.31 -35.99
C HIS A 361 -7.81 -11.99 -36.98
N PRO A 362 -7.85 -12.52 -38.21
CA PRO A 362 -6.99 -12.04 -39.29
C PRO A 362 -7.23 -10.53 -39.47
N PRO A 363 -6.19 -9.72 -39.76
CA PRO A 363 -6.40 -8.32 -40.09
C PRO A 363 -7.38 -8.21 -41.26
N PRO A 364 -8.27 -7.21 -41.28
CA PRO A 364 -9.14 -7.00 -42.42
C PRO A 364 -8.28 -6.89 -43.68
N PRO A 365 -8.68 -7.51 -44.81
CA PRO A 365 -7.92 -7.39 -46.04
C PRO A 365 -7.77 -5.91 -46.35
N SER A 366 -6.52 -5.47 -46.54
CA SER A 366 -6.22 -4.13 -47.02
C SER A 366 -7.03 -3.93 -48.30
N GLN A 367 -7.94 -2.97 -48.30
CA GLN A 367 -8.55 -2.48 -49.54
C GLN A 367 -7.46 -1.76 -50.35
N THR A 368 -6.52 -2.52 -50.92
CA THR A 368 -5.89 -2.14 -52.18
C THR A 368 -6.93 -2.43 -53.27
N GLY A 369 -7.96 -1.59 -53.30
CA GLY A 369 -8.85 -1.54 -54.44
C GLY A 369 -8.03 -1.00 -55.61
N SER A 370 -7.74 -1.86 -56.59
CA SER A 370 -7.60 -1.41 -57.97
C SER A 370 -8.95 -0.82 -58.36
N ALA A 371 -9.12 0.48 -58.13
CA ALA A 371 -10.15 1.24 -58.80
C ALA A 371 -9.73 1.27 -60.27
N ASP A 372 -10.40 0.49 -61.10
CA ASP A 372 -10.59 0.85 -62.51
C ASP A 372 -11.26 2.22 -62.51
N VAL A 373 -10.45 3.26 -62.62
CA VAL A 373 -10.90 4.64 -62.81
C VAL A 373 -11.20 4.78 -64.29
N ALA A 374 -12.45 4.51 -64.66
CA ALA A 374 -13.07 5.27 -65.74
C ALA A 374 -13.54 6.60 -65.13
N ASP A 375 -12.83 7.68 -65.42
CA ASP A 375 -13.38 8.72 -66.30
C ASP A 375 -12.51 9.99 -66.36
N SER A 376 -12.34 10.44 -67.61
CA SER A 376 -12.41 11.82 -68.09
C SER A 376 -12.00 12.97 -67.15
N TRP A 377 -10.94 13.65 -67.59
CA TRP A 377 -10.60 15.09 -67.50
C TRP A 377 -11.53 15.99 -66.68
N GLU A 378 -10.98 16.66 -65.66
CA GLU A 378 -10.60 18.08 -65.71
C GLU A 378 -9.77 18.48 -64.47
N VAL A 379 -8.95 19.51 -64.65
CA VAL A 379 -7.86 19.96 -63.77
C VAL A 379 -8.26 21.27 -63.07
N ASP A 380 -7.64 21.50 -61.90
CA ASP A 380 -7.43 22.75 -61.14
C ASP A 380 -8.25 22.87 -59.83
N ASP A 381 -7.61 22.74 -58.67
CA ASP A 381 -6.76 23.79 -58.06
C ASP A 381 -6.32 23.37 -56.62
N LEU A 382 -5.16 23.88 -56.22
CA LEU A 382 -4.38 23.70 -54.99
C LEU A 382 -5.17 24.26 -53.76
N SER A 383 -4.99 23.93 -52.48
CA SER A 383 -3.86 23.44 -51.66
C SER A 383 -4.33 23.21 -50.21
N ASP A 384 -3.60 22.35 -49.49
CA ASP A 384 -3.29 22.37 -48.05
C ASP A 384 -4.38 22.24 -46.97
N GLN A 385 -4.66 20.99 -46.56
CA GLN A 385 -4.76 20.63 -45.14
C GLN A 385 -4.10 19.26 -44.88
N VAL A 386 -2.87 19.28 -44.38
CA VAL A 386 -2.20 18.08 -43.83
C VAL A 386 -2.81 17.79 -42.45
N ALA A 387 -3.93 17.06 -42.45
CA ALA A 387 -4.40 16.37 -41.25
C ALA A 387 -3.54 15.11 -41.08
N SER A 388 -2.64 15.15 -40.09
CA SER A 388 -1.92 13.97 -39.60
C SER A 388 -2.94 12.96 -39.06
N LEU A 389 -3.37 12.04 -39.93
CA LEU A 389 -4.15 10.86 -39.57
C LEU A 389 -3.25 9.97 -38.72
N THR A 390 -3.38 10.10 -37.40
CA THR A 390 -2.98 9.05 -36.48
C THR A 390 -3.84 7.83 -36.81
N VAL A 391 -3.21 6.83 -37.43
CA VAL A 391 -3.81 5.53 -37.68
C VAL A 391 -4.10 4.91 -36.31
N THR A 392 -5.32 5.10 -35.80
CA THR A 392 -5.86 4.33 -34.69
C THR A 392 -5.84 2.87 -35.09
N LYS A 393 -4.93 2.11 -34.50
CA LYS A 393 -4.81 0.66 -34.67
C LYS A 393 -6.17 0.04 -34.34
N ALA A 394 -6.87 -0.50 -35.34
CA ALA A 394 -8.13 -1.21 -35.09
C ALA A 394 -7.84 -2.38 -34.15
N PRO A 395 -8.58 -2.55 -33.03
CA PRO A 395 -8.34 -3.64 -32.10
C PRO A 395 -8.58 -4.95 -32.86
N SER A 396 -7.57 -5.81 -32.93
CA SER A 396 -7.75 -7.16 -33.42
C SER A 396 -8.60 -7.91 -32.40
N ILE A 397 -9.92 -7.86 -32.59
CA ILE A 397 -10.89 -8.63 -31.82
C ILE A 397 -10.42 -10.09 -31.83
N GLY A 398 -10.41 -10.74 -30.68
CA GLY A 398 -10.02 -12.14 -30.55
C GLY A 398 -10.94 -12.87 -29.57
N PHE A 399 -10.83 -14.19 -29.53
CA PHE A 399 -11.64 -15.02 -28.63
C PHE A 399 -10.76 -15.92 -27.77
N ALA A 400 -11.20 -16.14 -26.54
CA ALA A 400 -10.72 -17.21 -25.68
C ALA A 400 -11.52 -18.49 -25.95
N GLN A 401 -10.83 -19.63 -25.94
CA GLN A 401 -11.42 -20.97 -26.00
C GLN A 401 -11.09 -21.75 -24.73
N PHE A 402 -12.14 -22.30 -24.13
CA PHE A 402 -12.07 -22.98 -22.83
C PHE A 402 -12.07 -24.51 -23.00
N LYS A 403 -11.65 -25.24 -21.95
CA LYS A 403 -11.63 -26.71 -21.87
C LYS A 403 -10.76 -27.45 -22.90
N LEU A 404 -9.75 -26.77 -23.45
CA LEU A 404 -8.79 -27.38 -24.37
C LEU A 404 -7.58 -27.98 -23.66
N ALA A 405 -7.20 -27.41 -22.51
CA ALA A 405 -6.09 -27.86 -21.68
C ALA A 405 -6.42 -27.65 -20.18
N PRO A 406 -5.74 -28.37 -19.27
CA PRO A 406 -5.81 -28.05 -17.84
C PRO A 406 -5.25 -26.65 -17.57
N LEU A 407 -5.90 -25.92 -16.66
CA LEU A 407 -5.48 -24.58 -16.27
C LEU A 407 -4.33 -24.66 -15.27
N ASN A 408 -3.52 -23.60 -15.23
CA ASN A 408 -2.56 -23.40 -14.16
C ASN A 408 -3.31 -22.97 -12.87
N ASP A 409 -2.84 -23.45 -11.72
CA ASP A 409 -3.43 -23.09 -10.42
C ASP A 409 -3.19 -21.61 -10.06
N GLU A 410 -2.09 -21.03 -10.54
CA GLU A 410 -1.67 -19.65 -10.25
C GLU A 410 -1.19 -18.93 -11.52
N ILE A 411 -1.33 -17.62 -11.52
CA ILE A 411 -0.80 -16.72 -12.56
C ILE A 411 0.64 -16.38 -12.18
N ASP A 412 1.55 -16.31 -13.16
CA ASP A 412 2.92 -15.92 -12.88
C ASP A 412 3.00 -14.48 -12.32
N SER A 413 3.94 -14.27 -11.40
CA SER A 413 4.06 -13.00 -10.65
C SER A 413 4.29 -11.79 -11.56
N ASN A 414 5.00 -11.97 -12.69
CA ASN A 414 5.28 -10.87 -13.62
C ASN A 414 4.00 -10.42 -14.34
N THR A 415 3.21 -11.37 -14.86
CA THR A 415 1.91 -11.07 -15.47
C THR A 415 0.96 -10.43 -14.46
N VAL A 416 0.91 -10.93 -13.21
CA VAL A 416 0.10 -10.31 -12.15
C VAL A 416 0.51 -8.86 -11.94
N GLN A 417 1.81 -8.56 -11.83
CA GLN A 417 2.31 -7.21 -11.64
C GLN A 417 1.96 -6.29 -12.81
N GLN A 418 2.16 -6.75 -14.05
CA GLN A 418 1.82 -5.98 -15.25
C GLN A 418 0.32 -5.65 -15.32
N LEU A 419 -0.54 -6.65 -15.12
CA LEU A 419 -1.99 -6.44 -15.14
C LEU A 419 -2.44 -5.52 -13.98
N LEU A 420 -1.87 -5.69 -12.79
CA LEU A 420 -2.15 -4.80 -11.65
C LEU A 420 -1.70 -3.37 -11.93
N GLN A 421 -0.58 -3.16 -12.62
CA GLN A 421 -0.14 -1.83 -13.04
C GLN A 421 -1.20 -1.14 -13.90
N HIS A 422 -1.75 -1.85 -14.89
CA HIS A 422 -2.81 -1.31 -15.74
C HIS A 422 -4.06 -0.93 -14.95
N VAL A 423 -4.46 -1.75 -13.97
CA VAL A 423 -5.57 -1.41 -13.06
C VAL A 423 -5.22 -0.19 -12.21
N ALA A 424 -4.02 -0.16 -11.62
CA ALA A 424 -3.58 0.92 -10.73
C ALA A 424 -3.41 2.27 -11.45
N LEU A 425 -2.93 2.27 -12.70
CA LEU A 425 -2.79 3.49 -13.51
C LEU A 425 -4.15 4.10 -13.87
N ARG A 426 -5.23 3.30 -13.98
CA ARG A 426 -6.58 3.84 -14.20
C ARG A 426 -7.10 4.60 -12.99
N MET A 427 -6.79 4.12 -11.78
CA MET A 427 -7.17 4.79 -10.54
C MET A 427 -6.54 6.20 -10.40
N GLU A 428 -5.42 6.46 -11.08
CA GLU A 428 -4.76 7.76 -11.08
C GLU A 428 -5.54 8.83 -11.88
N ASN A 429 -6.17 8.45 -12.99
CA ASN A 429 -6.93 9.41 -13.81
C ASN A 429 -8.14 9.96 -13.03
N GLU A 430 -8.82 9.11 -12.26
CA GLU A 430 -9.91 9.53 -11.36
C GLU A 430 -9.42 10.37 -10.17
N PHE A 431 -8.15 10.19 -9.77
CA PHE A 431 -7.55 10.93 -8.67
C PHE A 431 -7.19 12.37 -9.07
N ILE A 432 -6.63 12.57 -10.26
CA ILE A 432 -6.23 13.89 -10.77
C ILE A 432 -7.42 14.85 -10.84
N GLU A 433 -8.63 14.36 -11.09
CA GLU A 433 -9.84 15.18 -11.19
C GLU A 433 -10.38 15.65 -9.83
N ASN A 434 -10.04 14.95 -8.73
CA ASN A 434 -10.78 15.05 -7.47
C ASN A 434 -9.98 15.55 -6.26
N GLY A 435 -8.66 15.74 -6.35
CA GLY A 435 -7.88 16.33 -5.26
C GLY A 435 -6.37 16.18 -5.37
N SER A 436 -5.65 16.68 -4.38
CA SER A 436 -4.19 16.60 -4.26
C SER A 436 -3.74 15.44 -3.36
N THR A 437 -2.51 14.97 -3.55
CA THR A 437 -1.90 13.94 -2.68
C THR A 437 -1.82 14.38 -1.23
N THR A 438 -1.60 15.68 -1.03
CA THR A 438 -1.57 16.26 0.31
C THR A 438 -2.92 16.17 0.99
N GLU A 439 -4.02 16.51 0.31
CA GLU A 439 -5.37 16.38 0.87
C GLU A 439 -5.68 14.92 1.19
N LEU A 440 -5.35 13.99 0.27
CA LEU A 440 -5.59 12.56 0.48
C LEU A 440 -4.91 12.01 1.73
N ILE A 441 -3.67 12.45 2.04
CA ILE A 441 -2.96 11.97 3.22
C ILE A 441 -3.42 12.71 4.47
N MET A 442 -3.60 14.03 4.39
CA MET A 442 -3.81 14.87 5.56
C MET A 442 -5.22 14.78 6.14
N GLY A 443 -6.22 14.38 5.33
CA GLY A 443 -7.64 14.36 5.70
C GLY A 443 -8.30 15.67 5.34
#